data_AF-A0A0B2A3A3-F1
#
_entry.id   AF-A0A0B2A3A3-F1
#
_cell.length_a   1.000
_cell.length_b   1.000
_cell.length_c   1.000
_cell.angle_alpha   90.00
_cell.angle_beta   90.00
_cell.angle_gamma   90.00
#
_symmetry.space_group_name_H-M   'P 1'
#
loop_
_entity.id
_entity.type
_entity.pdbx_description
1 polymer ?
#
loop_
_entity_poly.entity_id
_entity_poly.type
_entity_poly.pdbx_seq_one_letter_code
_entity_poly.pdbx_strand_id
1 'polypeptide(L)'
;MGSVDVIGELARLVAEDAVSEGALAAMTQIDAAKLHSTLAERRPPPGTMVAAGREAFAPGDSMRVSILAGLLTEGTTVGDDERLTSILESLTGEMCLTPENIARLTGLDPADVERGLADPRSLALEAKYALALRTSFLVNAINLVRAVPRSS
;
A
#
# COMPACT_ATOMS: atom_id res chain seq x y z
N MET A 1 -16.81 -5.06 12.99
CA MET A 1 -15.67 -4.23 12.53
C MET A 1 -16.22 -2.86 12.23
N GLY A 2 -15.78 -1.83 12.96
CA GLY A 2 -16.20 -0.46 12.72
C GLY A 2 -15.75 -0.01 11.33
N SER A 3 -16.59 0.72 10.61
CA SER A 3 -16.22 1.36 9.35
C SER A 3 -14.99 2.22 9.59
N VAL A 4 -13.83 1.81 9.06
CA VAL A 4 -12.62 2.63 9.10
C VAL A 4 -12.93 3.95 8.40
N ASP A 5 -12.65 5.04 9.09
CA ASP A 5 -12.88 6.37 8.58
C ASP A 5 -11.75 6.80 7.65
N VAL A 6 -11.75 6.22 6.46
CA VAL A 6 -10.72 6.39 5.43
C VAL A 6 -10.40 7.87 5.16
N ILE A 7 -11.42 8.72 5.06
CA ILE A 7 -11.24 10.16 4.79
C ILE A 7 -10.67 10.87 6.01
N GLY A 8 -11.10 10.49 7.22
CA GLY A 8 -10.53 11.01 8.47
C GLY A 8 -9.04 10.70 8.60
N GLU A 9 -8.64 9.47 8.28
CA GLU A 9 -7.22 9.07 8.32
C GLU A 9 -6.37 9.80 7.28
N LEU A 10 -6.85 9.95 6.04
CA LEU A 10 -6.11 10.73 5.04
C LEU A 10 -6.00 12.21 5.41
N ALA A 11 -7.06 12.80 5.95
CA ALA A 11 -7.03 14.18 6.44
C ALA A 11 -6.03 14.35 7.59
N ARG A 12 -5.94 13.35 8.49
CA ARG A 12 -4.95 13.32 9.56
C ARG A 12 -3.52 13.26 9.01
N LEU A 13 -3.25 12.38 8.04
CA LEU A 13 -1.93 12.26 7.40
C LEU A 13 -1.49 13.57 6.71
N VAL A 14 -2.43 14.31 6.11
CA VAL A 14 -2.16 15.63 5.54
C VAL A 14 -1.89 16.66 6.64
N ALA A 15 -2.70 16.66 7.71
CA ALA A 15 -2.53 17.61 8.82
C ALA A 15 -1.23 17.40 9.61
N GLU A 16 -0.69 16.19 9.61
CA GLU A 16 0.60 15.82 10.23
C GLU A 16 1.81 16.03 9.30
N ASP A 17 1.62 16.61 8.10
CA ASP A 17 2.64 16.77 7.06
C ASP A 17 3.29 15.45 6.60
N ALA A 18 2.67 14.30 6.87
CA ALA A 18 3.16 12.99 6.44
C ALA A 18 3.00 12.78 4.92
N VAL A 19 2.00 13.42 4.31
CA VAL A 19 1.76 13.41 2.86
C VAL A 19 1.10 14.72 2.44
N SER A 20 1.49 15.28 1.29
CA SER A 20 0.81 16.45 0.74
C SER A 20 -0.46 16.05 -0.03
N GLU A 21 -1.45 16.94 -0.10
CA GLU A 21 -2.64 16.73 -0.93
C GLU A 21 -2.28 16.50 -2.41
N GLY A 22 -1.26 17.20 -2.92
CA GLY A 22 -0.74 17.00 -4.27
C GLY A 22 -0.17 15.59 -4.49
N ALA A 23 0.52 15.03 -3.49
CA ALA A 23 0.99 13.65 -3.54
C ALA A 23 -0.18 12.66 -3.50
N LEU A 24 -1.21 12.89 -2.67
CA LEU A 24 -2.41 12.06 -2.65
C LEU A 24 -3.15 12.06 -3.98
N ALA A 25 -3.31 13.22 -4.61
CA ALA A 25 -3.90 13.34 -5.94
C ALA A 25 -3.09 12.56 -6.98
N ALA A 26 -1.76 12.66 -6.94
CA ALA A 26 -0.88 11.91 -7.83
C ALA A 26 -0.95 10.38 -7.59
N MET A 27 -1.02 9.93 -6.34
CA MET A 27 -1.07 8.50 -5.99
C MET A 27 -2.43 7.87 -6.36
N THR A 28 -3.53 8.59 -6.13
CA THR A 28 -4.90 8.09 -6.37
C THR A 28 -5.40 8.34 -7.80
N GLN A 29 -4.73 9.23 -8.54
CA GLN A 29 -5.18 9.76 -9.84
C GLN A 29 -6.56 10.42 -9.75
N ILE A 30 -6.90 10.97 -8.59
CA ILE A 30 -8.12 11.74 -8.36
C ILE A 30 -7.78 13.22 -8.54
N ASP A 31 -8.72 13.96 -9.13
CA ASP A 31 -8.60 15.41 -9.28
C ASP A 31 -8.31 16.10 -7.93
N ALA A 32 -7.33 17.00 -7.93
CA ALA A 32 -6.87 17.65 -6.71
C ALA A 32 -7.94 18.54 -6.06
N ALA A 33 -8.80 19.21 -6.85
CA ALA A 33 -9.86 20.05 -6.30
C ALA A 33 -10.95 19.19 -5.65
N LYS A 34 -11.29 18.04 -6.24
CA LYS A 34 -12.20 17.05 -5.66
C LYS A 34 -11.66 16.44 -4.37
N LEU A 35 -10.36 16.14 -4.34
CA LEU A 35 -9.69 15.60 -3.15
C LEU A 35 -9.66 16.65 -2.04
N HIS A 36 -9.35 17.91 -2.38
CA HIS A 36 -9.36 19.04 -1.46
C HIS A 36 -10.74 19.30 -0.85
N SER A 37 -11.80 19.38 -1.67
CA SER A 37 -13.17 19.58 -1.16
C SER A 37 -13.58 18.49 -0.17
N THR A 38 -13.32 17.24 -0.54
CA THR A 38 -13.66 16.06 0.28
C THR A 38 -12.92 16.04 1.63
N LEU A 39 -11.65 16.44 1.65
CA LEU A 39 -10.86 16.53 2.89
C LEU A 39 -11.24 17.76 3.73
N ALA A 40 -11.51 18.90 3.10
CA ALA A 40 -11.85 20.16 3.76
C ALA A 40 -13.24 20.13 4.42
N GLU A 41 -14.22 19.42 3.83
CA GLU A 41 -15.57 19.26 4.38
C GLU A 41 -15.59 18.54 5.75
N ARG A 42 -14.52 17.82 6.10
CA ARG A 42 -14.33 17.21 7.43
C ARG A 42 -13.71 18.12 8.47
N ARG A 43 -13.29 19.32 8.09
CA ARG A 43 -12.84 20.38 8.99
C ARG A 43 -13.97 21.42 9.09
N PRO A 44 -15.15 21.10 9.67
CA PRO A 44 -16.19 22.11 9.78
C PRO A 44 -15.67 23.26 10.64
N PRO A 45 -15.84 24.51 10.22
CA PRO A 45 -15.73 25.64 11.13
C PRO A 45 -16.70 25.42 12.30
N PRO A 46 -16.33 25.80 13.53
CA PRO A 46 -17.28 25.74 14.63
C PRO A 46 -18.51 26.60 14.29
N GLY A 47 -19.68 25.95 14.11
CA GLY A 47 -20.96 26.60 13.86
C GLY A 47 -21.60 26.36 12.48
N THR A 48 -21.01 25.58 11.58
CA THR A 48 -21.61 25.29 10.26
C THR A 48 -22.42 24.00 10.27
N MET A 49 -23.73 24.08 10.01
CA MET A 49 -24.56 22.90 9.72
C MET A 49 -24.13 22.28 8.39
N VAL A 50 -23.69 21.02 8.42
CA VAL A 50 -23.28 20.26 7.22
C VAL A 50 -24.52 19.96 6.38
N ALA A 51 -24.64 20.60 5.22
CA ALA A 51 -25.63 20.25 4.22
C ALA A 51 -25.32 18.84 3.68
N ALA A 52 -26.32 17.96 3.70
CA ALA A 52 -26.23 16.61 3.15
C ALA A 52 -26.11 16.67 1.63
N GLY A 53 -24.87 16.85 1.16
CA GLY A 53 -24.48 16.78 -0.24
C GLY A 53 -23.06 16.22 -0.31
N ARG A 54 -22.85 15.04 0.27
CA ARG A 54 -21.60 14.30 0.13
C ARG A 54 -21.33 14.13 -1.35
N GLU A 55 -20.35 14.82 -1.90
CA GLU A 55 -19.72 14.37 -3.14
C GLU A 55 -18.97 13.09 -2.83
N ALA A 56 -19.70 11.97 -2.89
CA ALA A 56 -19.10 10.66 -2.76
C ALA A 56 -18.16 10.47 -3.96
N PHE A 57 -16.94 10.03 -3.67
CA PHE A 57 -16.04 9.52 -4.70
C PHE A 57 -16.79 8.50 -5.56
N ALA A 58 -16.48 8.47 -6.87
CA ALA A 58 -16.98 7.40 -7.72
C ALA A 58 -16.54 6.05 -7.11
N PRO A 59 -17.24 4.93 -7.36
CA PRO A 59 -16.90 3.66 -6.72
C PRO A 59 -15.42 3.24 -6.89
N GLY A 60 -14.85 3.49 -8.08
CA GLY A 60 -13.42 3.25 -8.34
C GLY A 60 -12.49 4.17 -7.55
N ASP A 61 -12.82 5.46 -7.47
CA ASP A 61 -12.08 6.46 -6.67
C ASP A 61 -12.12 6.09 -5.17
N SER A 62 -13.30 5.72 -4.67
CA SER A 62 -13.50 5.29 -3.27
C SER A 62 -12.62 4.10 -2.92
N MET A 63 -12.48 3.14 -3.84
CA MET A 63 -11.64 1.97 -3.64
C MET A 63 -10.16 2.33 -3.61
N ARG A 64 -9.68 3.17 -4.53
CA ARG A 64 -8.26 3.63 -4.55
C ARG A 64 -7.89 4.37 -3.28
N VAL A 65 -8.76 5.28 -2.83
CA VAL A 65 -8.58 6.05 -1.60
C VAL A 65 -8.55 5.14 -0.38
N SER A 66 -9.45 4.15 -0.31
CA SER A 66 -9.50 3.19 0.79
C SER A 66 -8.26 2.30 0.87
N ILE A 67 -7.80 1.78 -0.28
CA ILE A 67 -6.57 0.99 -0.36
C ILE A 67 -5.37 1.83 0.07
N LEU A 68 -5.22 3.04 -0.47
CA LEU A 68 -4.09 3.91 -0.15
C LEU A 68 -4.09 4.29 1.34
N ALA A 69 -5.23 4.67 1.89
CA ALA A 69 -5.34 5.01 3.31
C ALA A 69 -4.92 3.83 4.20
N GLY A 70 -5.45 2.62 3.96
CA GLY A 70 -5.07 1.43 4.71
C GLY A 70 -3.57 1.13 4.61
N LEU A 71 -3.00 1.22 3.40
CA LEU A 71 -1.56 0.99 3.21
C LEU A 71 -0.68 2.04 3.90
N LEU A 72 -1.10 3.30 3.97
CA LEU A 72 -0.32 4.35 4.64
C LEU A 72 -0.47 4.34 6.16
N THR A 73 -1.62 3.92 6.70
CA THR A 73 -1.87 3.94 8.15
C THR A 73 -1.53 2.62 8.83
N GLU A 74 -2.00 1.50 8.29
CA GLU A 74 -1.74 0.18 8.87
C GLU A 74 -0.33 -0.26 8.48
N GLY A 75 0.04 -0.01 7.22
CA GLY A 75 1.31 -0.39 6.67
C GLY A 75 2.48 0.17 7.47
N THR A 76 2.41 1.37 8.08
CA THR A 76 3.54 1.96 8.84
C THR A 76 3.83 1.26 10.17
N THR A 77 2.89 0.49 10.71
CA THR A 77 3.06 -0.23 11.98
C THR A 77 3.76 -1.58 11.82
N VAL A 78 3.84 -2.10 10.59
CA VAL A 78 4.46 -3.39 10.27
C VAL A 78 5.98 -3.28 10.35
N GLY A 79 6.61 -4.16 11.14
CA GLY A 79 8.07 -4.21 11.26
C GLY A 79 8.76 -4.78 10.01
N ASP A 80 10.03 -4.43 9.80
CA ASP A 80 10.75 -4.80 8.57
C ASP A 80 10.82 -6.31 8.30
N ASP A 81 11.00 -7.10 9.35
CA ASP A 81 11.00 -8.57 9.25
C ASP A 81 9.64 -9.11 8.80
N GLU A 82 8.56 -8.58 9.36
CA GLU A 82 7.20 -8.96 9.01
C GLU A 82 6.87 -8.54 7.57
N ARG A 83 7.28 -7.34 7.14
CA ARG A 83 7.15 -6.91 5.74
C ARG A 83 7.88 -7.86 4.79
N LEU A 84 9.12 -8.22 5.12
CA LEU A 84 9.92 -9.10 4.30
C LEU A 84 9.26 -10.47 4.17
N THR A 85 8.81 -11.06 5.29
CA THR A 85 8.08 -12.32 5.28
C THR A 85 6.79 -12.21 4.46
N SER A 86 5.98 -11.17 4.65
CA SER A 86 4.74 -10.97 3.87
C SER A 86 5.01 -10.86 2.36
N ILE A 87 6.08 -10.17 1.93
CA ILE A 87 6.46 -10.12 0.51
C ILE A 87 6.78 -11.52 -0.03
N LEU A 88 7.55 -12.31 0.72
CA LEU A 88 7.92 -13.67 0.33
C LEU A 88 6.72 -14.64 0.36
N GLU A 89 5.81 -14.48 1.31
CA GLU A 89 4.56 -15.22 1.40
C GLU A 89 3.60 -14.88 0.25
N SER A 90 3.50 -13.61 -0.16
CA SER A 90 2.72 -13.26 -1.36
C SER A 90 3.28 -13.93 -2.61
N LEU A 91 4.61 -13.97 -2.76
CA LEU A 91 5.26 -14.64 -3.90
C LEU A 91 5.05 -16.16 -3.89
N THR A 92 5.13 -16.80 -2.73
CA THR A 92 5.02 -18.26 -2.62
C THR A 92 3.58 -18.75 -2.54
N GLY A 93 2.74 -18.08 -1.77
CA GLY A 93 1.33 -18.44 -1.54
C GLY A 93 0.39 -17.97 -2.65
N GLU A 94 0.40 -16.68 -2.99
CA GLU A 94 -0.56 -16.13 -3.97
C GLU A 94 -0.09 -16.29 -5.42
N MET A 95 1.22 -16.27 -5.63
CA MET A 95 1.82 -16.32 -6.98
C MET A 95 2.42 -17.68 -7.29
N CYS A 96 2.32 -18.64 -6.36
CA CYS A 96 2.75 -20.02 -6.50
C CYS A 96 4.22 -20.19 -6.93
N LEU A 97 5.09 -19.21 -6.62
CA LEU A 97 6.52 -19.33 -6.91
C LEU A 97 7.19 -20.18 -5.84
N THR A 98 8.12 -21.05 -6.24
CA THR A 98 8.98 -21.71 -5.26
C THR A 98 10.12 -20.79 -4.80
N PRO A 99 10.74 -21.04 -3.63
CA PRO A 99 11.97 -20.34 -3.22
C PRO A 99 13.05 -20.36 -4.32
N GLU A 100 13.24 -21.48 -5.02
CA GLU A 100 14.15 -21.55 -6.17
C GLU A 100 13.73 -20.65 -7.34
N ASN A 101 12.44 -20.53 -7.64
CA ASN A 101 11.98 -19.61 -8.68
C ASN A 101 12.32 -18.17 -8.30
N ILE A 102 12.04 -17.78 -7.06
CA ILE A 102 12.34 -16.44 -6.54
C ILE A 102 13.84 -16.19 -6.61
N ALA A 103 14.67 -17.10 -6.12
CA ALA A 103 16.13 -17.01 -6.16
C ALA A 103 16.66 -16.81 -7.59
N ARG A 104 16.17 -17.60 -8.56
CA ARG A 104 16.58 -17.48 -9.97
C ARG A 104 16.14 -16.16 -10.60
N LEU A 105 14.92 -15.71 -10.35
CA LEU A 105 14.37 -14.47 -10.91
C LEU A 105 15.04 -13.22 -10.32
N THR A 106 15.52 -13.32 -9.08
CA THR A 106 16.12 -12.20 -8.35
C THR A 106 17.65 -12.26 -8.29
N GLY A 107 18.28 -13.37 -8.69
CA GLY A 107 19.71 -13.59 -8.53
C GLY A 107 20.15 -13.61 -7.07
N LEU A 108 19.30 -14.10 -6.18
CA LEU A 108 19.57 -14.27 -4.74
C LEU A 108 19.96 -15.71 -4.44
N ASP A 109 20.56 -15.94 -3.27
CA ASP A 109 20.81 -17.29 -2.77
C ASP A 109 19.48 -17.94 -2.34
N PRO A 110 19.12 -19.14 -2.85
CA PRO A 110 17.93 -19.84 -2.39
C PRO A 110 17.90 -20.08 -0.88
N ALA A 111 19.05 -20.29 -0.23
CA ALA A 111 19.11 -20.47 1.22
C ALA A 111 18.77 -19.18 1.98
N ASP A 112 19.03 -17.99 1.41
CA ASP A 112 18.60 -16.72 1.98
C ASP A 112 17.08 -16.53 1.81
N VAL A 113 16.51 -16.94 0.67
CA VAL A 113 15.05 -16.89 0.44
C VAL A 113 14.30 -17.79 1.42
N GLU A 114 14.76 -19.03 1.62
CA GLU A 114 14.18 -19.94 2.60
C GLU A 114 14.29 -19.41 4.04
N ARG A 115 15.45 -18.86 4.41
CA ARG A 115 15.63 -18.21 5.72
C ARG A 115 14.73 -16.99 5.88
N GLY A 116 14.52 -16.19 4.84
CA GLY A 116 13.59 -15.06 4.89
C GLY A 116 12.13 -15.47 5.13
N LEU A 117 11.73 -16.65 4.66
CA LEU A 117 10.41 -17.23 4.92
C LEU A 117 10.31 -17.82 6.33
N ALA A 118 11.35 -18.52 6.80
CA ALA A 118 11.30 -19.26 8.06
C ALA A 118 11.66 -18.42 9.29
N ASP A 119 12.73 -17.64 9.21
CA ASP A 119 13.22 -16.79 10.29
C ASP A 119 14.02 -15.61 9.71
N PRO A 120 13.34 -14.51 9.32
CA PRO A 120 14.03 -13.34 8.77
C PRO A 120 15.03 -12.75 9.75
N ARG A 121 14.86 -12.90 11.07
CA ARG A 121 15.80 -12.35 12.07
C ARG A 121 17.18 -12.98 12.01
N SER A 122 17.28 -14.20 11.47
CA SER A 122 18.55 -14.89 11.27
C SER A 122 19.40 -14.33 10.12
N LEU A 123 18.81 -13.52 9.23
CA LEU A 123 19.50 -12.94 8.07
C LEU A 123 20.36 -11.73 8.46
N ALA A 124 21.53 -11.62 7.84
CA ALA A 124 22.31 -10.39 7.86
C ALA A 124 21.53 -9.23 7.23
N LEU A 125 21.81 -8.00 7.65
CA LEU A 125 21.09 -6.81 7.19
C LEU A 125 21.19 -6.63 5.67
N GLU A 126 22.36 -6.89 5.09
CA GLU A 126 22.60 -6.82 3.66
C GLU A 126 21.74 -7.83 2.88
N ALA A 127 21.58 -9.04 3.42
CA ALA A 127 20.74 -10.08 2.82
C ALA A 127 19.25 -9.71 2.90
N LYS A 128 18.79 -9.18 4.05
CA LYS A 128 17.41 -8.65 4.19
C LYS A 128 17.13 -7.56 3.18
N TYR A 129 18.06 -6.61 3.05
CA TYR A 129 17.92 -5.50 2.11
C TYR A 129 17.86 -6.01 0.66
N ALA A 130 18.76 -6.92 0.29
CA ALA A 130 18.77 -7.51 -1.05
C ALA A 130 17.49 -8.30 -1.35
N LEU A 131 17.00 -9.09 -0.39
CA LEU A 131 15.72 -9.78 -0.49
C LEU A 131 14.59 -8.78 -0.69
N ALA A 132 14.37 -7.87 0.26
CA ALA A 132 13.26 -6.92 0.25
C ALA A 132 13.22 -6.11 -1.05
N LEU A 133 14.36 -5.58 -1.50
CA LEU A 133 14.44 -4.78 -2.72
C LEU A 133 14.05 -5.58 -3.97
N ARG A 134 14.66 -6.76 -4.16
CA ARG A 134 14.50 -7.53 -5.39
C ARG A 134 13.16 -8.26 -5.45
N THR A 135 12.63 -8.71 -4.31
CA THR A 135 11.31 -9.34 -4.25
C THR A 135 10.19 -8.32 -4.34
N SER A 136 10.36 -7.11 -3.79
CA SER A 136 9.41 -6.00 -4.02
C SER A 136 9.30 -5.65 -5.50
N PHE A 137 10.42 -5.65 -6.24
CA PHE A 137 10.39 -5.45 -7.69
C PHE A 137 9.56 -6.52 -8.41
N LEU A 138 9.71 -7.80 -8.01
CA LEU A 138 8.96 -8.91 -8.58
C LEU A 138 7.46 -8.80 -8.28
N VAL A 139 7.08 -8.49 -7.04
CA VAL A 139 5.69 -8.25 -6.65
C VAL A 139 5.10 -7.09 -7.46
N ASN A 140 5.84 -5.99 -7.58
CA ASN A 140 5.39 -4.84 -8.37
C ASN A 140 5.19 -5.20 -9.85
N ALA A 141 6.12 -5.94 -10.45
CA ALA A 141 5.99 -6.40 -11.84
C ALA A 141 4.72 -7.24 -12.06
N ILE A 142 4.41 -8.14 -11.12
CA ILE A 142 3.21 -8.99 -11.18
C ILE A 142 1.94 -8.15 -11.00
N ASN A 143 1.95 -7.21 -10.06
CA ASN A 143 0.81 -6.30 -9.84
C ASN A 143 0.53 -5.42 -11.06
N LEU A 144 1.57 -4.91 -11.72
CA LEU A 144 1.43 -4.14 -12.96
C LEU A 144 0.76 -4.96 -14.06
N VAL A 145 1.15 -6.23 -14.23
CA VAL A 145 0.53 -7.13 -15.22
C VAL A 145 -0.94 -7.41 -14.87
N ARG A 146 -1.25 -7.64 -13.58
CA ARG A 146 -2.62 -7.87 -13.10
C ARG A 146 -3.54 -6.65 -13.26
N ALA A 147 -2.98 -5.45 -13.24
CA ALA A 147 -3.73 -4.20 -13.42
C ALA A 147 -4.13 -3.93 -14.88
N VAL A 148 -3.53 -4.63 -15.85
CA VAL A 148 -3.91 -4.50 -17.27
C VAL A 148 -5.29 -5.14 -17.50
N PRO A 149 -6.28 -4.41 -18.03
CA PRO A 149 -7.59 -4.98 -18.35
C PRO A 149 -7.45 -6.17 -19.30
N ARG A 150 -8.13 -7.27 -19.01
CA ARG A 150 -8.20 -8.40 -19.95
C ARG A 150 -9.07 -7.99 -21.13
N SER A 151 -8.49 -7.99 -22.33
CA SER A 151 -9.25 -7.81 -23.57
C SER A 151 -10.26 -8.95 -23.69
N SER A 152 -11.54 -8.62 -23.60
CA SER A 152 -12.66 -9.52 -23.87
C SER A 152 -12.81 -9.81 -25.36
#